data_AF-A0A8I0H7B7-F1
#
_entry.id   AF-A0A8I0H7B7-F1
#
_cell.length_a   1.000
_cell.length_b   1.000
_cell.length_c   1.000
_cell.angle_alpha   90.00
_cell.angle_beta   90.00
_cell.angle_gamma   90.00
#
_symmetry.space_group_name_H-M   'P 1'
#
loop_
_entity.id
_entity.type
_entity.pdbx_description
1 polymer ?
#
loop_
_entity_poly.entity_id
_entity_poly.type
_entity_poly.pdbx_seq_one_letter_code
_entity_poly.pdbx_strand_id
1 'polypeptide(L)'
;VPIYYATGNRKRAFWLSFLSGLAEPVGAVIGYLILAPFLNDHVFGVIFGMIAGIMVFISLDELLPAAEEYGKHHHTIYGLVAGMAV
;
A
#
# COMPACT_ATOMS: atom_id res chain seq x y z
N VAL A 1 -7.68 10.51 7.06
CA VAL A 1 -8.37 10.64 8.37
C VAL A 1 -7.52 11.43 9.39
N PRO A 2 -6.28 11.02 9.74
CA PRO A 2 -5.48 11.75 10.74
C PRO A 2 -5.15 13.20 10.34
N ILE A 3 -4.82 13.45 9.06
CA ILE A 3 -4.52 14.81 8.56
C ILE A 3 -5.74 15.75 8.66
N TYR A 4 -6.95 15.21 8.46
CA TYR A 4 -8.18 15.99 8.59
C TYR A 4 -8.48 16.33 10.04
N TYR A 5 -8.34 15.36 10.96
CA TYR A 5 -8.53 15.59 12.40
C TYR A 5 -7.45 16.52 13.00
N ALA A 6 -6.23 16.50 12.47
CA ALA A 6 -5.15 17.38 12.92
C ALA A 6 -5.22 18.81 12.34
N THR A 7 -5.74 19.00 11.12
CA THR A 7 -5.67 20.30 10.40
C THR A 7 -7.03 20.99 10.27
N GLY A 8 -8.15 20.29 10.50
CA GLY A 8 -9.53 20.80 10.34
C GLY A 8 -9.95 21.14 8.90
N ASN A 9 -9.03 21.11 7.94
CA ASN A 9 -9.25 21.56 6.56
C ASN A 9 -9.40 20.38 5.59
N ARG A 10 -10.65 20.14 5.15
CA ARG A 10 -11.02 19.05 4.21
C ARG A 10 -10.26 19.12 2.89
N LYS A 11 -10.05 20.33 2.35
CA LYS A 11 -9.36 20.51 1.06
C LYS A 11 -7.89 20.12 1.15
N ARG A 12 -7.21 20.45 2.25
CA ARG A 12 -5.81 20.05 2.47
C ARG A 12 -5.67 18.54 2.64
N ALA A 13 -6.53 17.92 3.44
CA ALA A 13 -6.50 16.47 3.64
C ALA A 13 -6.72 15.72 2.32
N PHE A 14 -7.63 16.19 1.48
CA PHE A 14 -7.86 15.61 0.16
C PHE A 14 -6.63 15.74 -0.75
N TRP A 15 -6.09 16.95 -0.92
CA TRP A 15 -4.93 17.18 -1.78
C TRP A 15 -3.69 16.42 -1.33
N LEU A 16 -3.44 16.33 -0.01
CA LEU A 16 -2.30 15.60 0.52
C LEU A 16 -2.42 14.08 0.30
N SER A 17 -3.59 13.49 0.57
CA SER A 17 -3.81 12.06 0.30
C SER A 17 -3.76 11.75 -1.19
N PHE A 18 -4.27 12.64 -2.04
CA PHE A 18 -4.21 12.48 -3.48
C PHE A 18 -2.77 12.58 -4.01
N LEU A 19 -1.99 13.55 -3.53
CA LEU A 19 -0.59 13.72 -3.91
C LEU A 19 0.27 12.53 -3.45
N SER A 20 0.00 11.99 -2.26
CA SER A 20 0.63 10.76 -1.78
C SER A 20 0.28 9.55 -2.66
N GLY A 21 -0.98 9.42 -3.06
CA GLY A 21 -1.42 8.34 -3.97
C GLY A 21 -0.81 8.46 -5.37
N LEU A 22 -0.53 9.67 -5.84
CA LEU A 22 0.17 9.90 -7.11
C LEU A 22 1.65 9.49 -7.08
N ALA A 23 2.25 9.30 -5.90
CA ALA A 23 3.65 8.89 -5.80
C ALA A 23 3.90 7.49 -6.39
N GLU A 24 2.93 6.56 -6.23
CA GLU A 24 3.03 5.20 -6.76
C GLU A 24 3.05 5.11 -8.30
N PRO A 25 2.09 5.69 -9.05
CA PRO A 25 2.13 5.65 -10.52
C PRO A 25 3.33 6.42 -11.09
N VAL A 26 3.73 7.53 -10.46
CA VAL A 26 4.93 8.27 -10.88
C VAL A 26 6.18 7.43 -10.64
N GLY A 27 6.30 6.79 -9.47
CA GLY A 27 7.38 5.87 -9.16
C GLY A 27 7.42 4.66 -10.10
N ALA A 28 6.26 4.12 -10.47
CA ALA A 28 6.13 3.02 -11.43
C ALA A 28 6.62 3.42 -12.83
N VAL A 29 6.24 4.61 -13.33
CA VAL A 29 6.71 5.12 -14.63
C VAL A 29 8.22 5.33 -14.62
N ILE A 30 8.76 5.98 -13.60
CA ILE A 30 10.21 6.21 -13.48
C ILE A 30 10.96 4.88 -13.36
N GLY A 31 10.48 3.98 -12.50
CA GLY A 31 11.05 2.65 -12.32
C GLY A 31 11.04 1.86 -13.63
N TYR A 32 9.93 1.87 -14.36
CA TYR A 32 9.82 1.21 -15.66
C TYR A 32 10.80 1.79 -16.68
N LEU A 33 10.91 3.12 -16.79
CA LEU A 33 11.85 3.75 -17.74
C LEU A 33 13.31 3.38 -17.46
N ILE A 34 13.69 3.21 -16.19
CA ILE A 34 15.05 2.84 -15.79
C ILE A 34 15.30 1.34 -15.95
N LEU A 35 14.34 0.50 -15.56
CA LEU A 35 14.48 -0.95 -15.60
C LEU A 35 14.15 -1.56 -16.96
N ALA A 36 13.42 -0.87 -17.84
CA ALA A 36 12.99 -1.36 -19.17
C ALA A 36 14.06 -2.18 -19.94
N PRO A 37 15.34 -1.75 -20.03
CA PRO A 37 16.36 -2.53 -20.75
C PRO A 37 16.85 -3.79 -20.01
N PHE A 38 16.59 -3.91 -18.70
CA PHE A 38 16.99 -5.02 -17.84
C PHE A 38 15.83 -5.97 -17.47
N LEU A 39 14.61 -5.64 -17.91
CA LEU A 39 13.42 -6.44 -17.63
C LEU A 39 13.40 -7.70 -18.52
N ASN A 40 13.48 -8.86 -17.87
CA ASN A 40 13.33 -10.19 -18.44
C ASN A 40 12.45 -11.01 -17.48
N ASP A 41 11.83 -12.09 -17.94
CA ASP A 41 10.82 -12.86 -17.20
C ASP A 41 11.33 -13.31 -15.81
N HIS A 42 12.61 -13.70 -15.73
CA HIS A 42 13.25 -14.05 -14.46
C HIS A 42 13.40 -12.86 -13.51
N VAL A 43 13.76 -11.69 -14.02
CA VAL A 43 13.94 -10.46 -13.23
C VAL A 43 12.58 -9.97 -12.72
N PHE A 44 11.54 -10.05 -13.55
CA PHE A 44 10.16 -9.80 -13.11
C PHE A 44 9.75 -10.74 -11.98
N GLY A 45 10.03 -12.04 -12.09
CA GLY A 45 9.72 -13.01 -11.04
C GLY A 45 10.38 -12.66 -9.70
N VAL A 46 11.66 -12.27 -9.71
CA VAL A 46 12.38 -11.87 -8.49
C VAL A 46 11.80 -10.56 -7.92
N ILE A 47 11.56 -9.55 -8.76
CA ILE A 47 11.00 -8.26 -8.33
C ILE A 47 9.60 -8.45 -7.74
N PHE A 48 8.71 -9.17 -8.42
CA PHE A 48 7.37 -9.45 -7.92
C PHE A 48 7.39 -10.24 -6.61
N GLY A 49 8.28 -11.23 -6.48
CA GLY A 49 8.48 -11.96 -5.24
C GLY A 49 8.90 -11.06 -4.07
N MET A 50 9.85 -10.14 -4.31
CA MET A 50 10.27 -9.15 -3.31
C MET A 50 9.13 -8.19 -2.94
N ILE A 51 8.41 -7.66 -3.92
CA ILE A 51 7.27 -6.74 -3.70
C ILE A 51 6.17 -7.45 -2.90
N ALA A 52 5.83 -8.69 -3.27
CA ALA A 52 4.85 -9.48 -2.55
C ALA A 52 5.25 -9.69 -1.08
N GLY A 53 6.52 -10.01 -0.81
CA GLY A 53 7.04 -10.14 0.55
C GLY A 53 6.92 -8.85 1.36
N ILE A 54 7.29 -7.70 0.78
CA ILE A 54 7.18 -6.39 1.44
C ILE A 54 5.72 -6.04 1.72
N MET A 55 4.81 -6.27 0.78
CA MET A 55 3.39 -5.98 0.95
C MET A 55 2.73 -6.86 2.02
N VAL A 56 3.11 -8.14 2.09
CA VAL A 56 2.65 -9.04 3.17
C VAL A 56 3.15 -8.56 4.52
N PHE A 57 4.43 -8.17 4.61
CA PHE A 57 5.01 -7.62 5.84
C PHE A 57 4.28 -6.35 6.29
N ILE A 58 4.13 -5.34 5.41
CA ILE A 58 3.40 -4.11 5.72
C ILE A 58 1.94 -4.41 6.14
N SER A 59 1.30 -5.36 5.48
CA SER A 59 -0.09 -5.73 5.80
C SER A 59 -0.23 -6.32 7.20
N LEU A 60 0.71 -7.17 7.63
CA LEU A 60 0.66 -7.82 8.93
C LEU A 60 1.20 -6.94 10.07
N ASP A 61 2.25 -6.16 9.83
CA ASP A 61 2.91 -5.38 10.89
C ASP A 61 2.32 -3.97 11.05
N GLU A 62 1.78 -3.37 9.99
CA GLU A 62 1.31 -1.99 10.04
C GLU A 62 -0.21 -1.89 9.84
N LEU A 63 -0.74 -2.52 8.79
CA LEU A 63 -2.18 -2.43 8.50
C LEU A 63 -3.05 -3.23 9.47
N LEU A 64 -2.63 -4.43 9.88
CA LEU A 64 -3.39 -5.27 10.80
C LEU A 64 -3.50 -4.66 12.21
N PRO A 65 -2.41 -4.17 12.85
CA PRO A 65 -2.50 -3.50 14.14
C PRO A 65 -3.29 -2.20 14.06
N ALA A 66 -3.12 -1.41 13.00
CA ALA A 66 -3.94 -0.22 12.78
C ALA A 66 -5.43 -0.58 12.64
N ALA A 67 -5.76 -1.64 11.89
CA ALA A 67 -7.15 -2.07 11.73
C ALA A 67 -7.75 -2.67 13.02
N GLU A 68 -6.93 -3.17 13.94
CA GLU A 68 -7.34 -3.62 15.27
C GLU A 68 -7.55 -2.44 16.24
N GLU A 69 -6.69 -1.43 16.19
CA GLU A 69 -6.79 -0.21 17.02
C GLU A 69 -8.03 0.63 16.68
N TYR A 70 -8.39 0.72 15.40
CA TYR A 70 -9.56 1.49 14.94
C TYR A 70 -10.84 0.65 14.70
N GLY A 71 -10.77 -0.68 14.81
CA GLY A 71 -11.85 -1.62 14.43
C GLY A 71 -12.32 -2.56 15.54
N LYS A 72 -13.35 -3.38 15.27
CA LYS A 72 -13.77 -4.48 16.17
C LYS A 72 -12.99 -5.75 15.79
N HIS A 73 -12.10 -6.19 16.67
CA HIS A 73 -11.19 -7.36 16.59
C HIS A 73 -11.63 -8.52 15.65
N HIS A 74 -12.89 -8.96 15.72
CA HIS A 74 -13.37 -10.10 14.92
C HIS A 74 -13.56 -9.79 13.42
N HIS A 75 -14.00 -8.59 13.06
CA HIS A 75 -14.31 -8.26 11.65
C HIS A 75 -13.04 -8.06 10.82
N THR A 76 -11.98 -7.57 11.45
CA THR A 76 -10.68 -7.34 10.81
C THR A 76 -10.02 -8.65 10.38
N ILE A 77 -10.06 -9.67 11.23
CA ILE A 77 -9.48 -10.99 10.92
C ILE A 77 -10.27 -11.70 9.81
N TYR A 78 -11.61 -11.65 9.84
CA TYR A 78 -12.40 -12.21 8.73
C TYR A 78 -12.13 -11.50 7.40
N GLY A 79 -11.97 -10.17 7.41
CA GLY A 79 -11.60 -9.41 6.22
C GLY A 79 -10.21 -9.79 5.68
N LEU A 80 -9.22 -9.96 6.56
CA LEU A 80 -7.88 -10.42 6.19
C LEU A 80 -7.93 -11.82 5.56
N VAL A 81 -8.57 -12.79 6.22
CA VAL A 81 -8.63 -14.18 5.74
C VAL A 81 -9.38 -14.28 4.41
N ALA A 82 -10.50 -13.55 4.27
CA ALA A 82 -11.23 -13.50 3.01
C ALA A 82 -10.40 -12.85 1.89
N GLY A 83 -9.62 -11.81 2.21
CA GLY A 83 -8.73 -11.14 1.26
C GLY A 83 -7.55 -11.99 0.82
N MET A 84 -6.98 -12.81 1.69
CA MET A 84 -5.90 -13.75 1.35
C MET A 84 -6.39 -14.98 0.56
N ALA A 85 -7.69 -15.28 0.59
CA ALA A 85 -8.27 -16.42 -0.10
C ALA A 85 -8.54 -16.17 -1.60
N VAL A 86 -8.45 -14.92 -2.06
CA VAL A 86 -8.66 -14.48 -3.45
C VAL A 86 -7.30 -14.22 -4.11
#